data_AF-A0A377USQ3-F1
#
_entry.id   AF-A0A377USQ3-F1
#
_cell.length_a   1.000
_cell.length_b   1.000
_cell.length_c   1.000
_cell.angle_alpha   90.00
_cell.angle_beta   90.00
_cell.angle_gamma   90.00
#
_symmetry.space_group_name_H-M   'P 1'
#
loop_
_entity.id
_entity.type
_entity.pdbx_description
1 polymer ?
#
loop_
_entity_poly.entity_id
_entity_poly.type
_entity_poly.pdbx_seq_one_letter_code
_entity_poly.pdbx_strand_id
1 'polypeptide(L)'
;MLEGRSLESGSRLPQAFNAPGHNLLRYGWDAWELYALHEGVSPELASLGRSVMREWHSHSWGRFSGEVGFNAAEIMIKQAKDNPEKAEERWAFLLSEEWMVE
;
A
#
# COMPACT_ATOMS: atom_id res chain seq x y z
N MET A 1 -1.67 46.43 -22.00
CA MET A 1 -0.44 46.17 -21.24
C MET A 1 -0.68 44.88 -20.47
N LEU A 2 0.13 43.85 -20.73
CA LEU A 2 -0.01 42.49 -20.20
C LEU A 2 0.65 42.39 -18.82
N GLU A 3 -0.06 41.91 -17.81
CA GLU A 3 0.48 41.23 -16.62
C GLU A 3 -0.58 40.18 -16.23
N GLY A 4 -0.33 38.90 -15.97
CA GLY A 4 0.87 38.13 -15.74
C GLY A 4 0.39 36.98 -14.86
N ARG A 5 0.32 35.75 -15.40
CA ARG A 5 -0.05 34.54 -14.66
C ARG A 5 0.80 34.41 -13.40
N SER A 6 0.19 34.07 -12.26
CA SER A 6 0.82 33.10 -11.36
C SER A 6 -0.24 32.20 -10.74
N LEU A 7 -0.20 30.95 -11.22
CA LEU A 7 -0.98 29.83 -10.77
C LEU A 7 -0.36 29.38 -9.45
N GLU A 8 -0.89 29.83 -8.32
CA GLU A 8 -0.49 29.26 -7.02
C GLU A 8 -1.18 27.90 -6.86
N SER A 9 -0.67 26.91 -7.60
CA SER A 9 -0.78 25.49 -7.29
C SER A 9 0.00 25.21 -6.00
N GLY A 10 -0.54 25.70 -4.88
CA GLY A 10 -0.08 25.37 -3.54
C GLY A 10 -0.77 24.10 -3.08
N SER A 11 -0.07 22.98 -3.23
CA SER A 11 -0.26 21.66 -2.61
C SER A 11 -1.29 21.65 -1.46
N ARG A 12 -2.55 21.30 -1.74
CA ARG A 12 -3.61 21.12 -0.72
C ARG A 12 -3.53 19.79 0.06
N LEU A 13 -2.49 19.01 -0.16
CA LEU A 13 -2.32 17.70 0.47
C LEU A 13 -1.89 17.75 1.95
N PRO A 14 -1.02 18.66 2.43
CA PRO A 14 -0.47 18.55 3.79
C PRO A 14 -1.50 18.76 4.91
N GLN A 15 -2.61 19.44 4.64
CA GLN A 15 -3.63 19.75 5.66
C GLN A 15 -4.62 18.60 5.89
N ALA A 16 -4.80 17.71 4.91
CA ALA A 16 -5.65 16.53 5.08
C ALA A 16 -5.07 15.51 6.07
N PHE A 17 -3.74 15.53 6.27
CA PHE A 17 -3.03 14.63 7.18
C PHE A 17 -3.02 15.08 8.65
N ASN A 18 -3.54 16.27 8.99
CA ASN A 18 -3.40 16.89 10.33
C ASN A 18 -4.73 17.09 11.08
N ALA A 19 -5.83 16.46 10.66
CA ALA A 19 -7.11 16.53 11.37
C ALA A 19 -7.14 15.56 12.58
N PRO A 20 -7.40 16.01 13.83
CA PRO A 20 -7.30 15.18 15.05
C PRO A 20 -8.31 14.04 15.22
N GLY A 21 -9.04 13.64 14.18
CA GLY A 21 -10.08 12.60 14.22
C GLY A 21 -10.09 11.60 13.07
N HIS A 22 -9.23 11.78 12.06
CA HIS A 22 -9.15 10.91 10.88
C HIS A 22 -7.72 10.42 10.66
N ASN A 23 -7.18 9.63 11.60
CA ASN A 23 -5.99 8.83 11.33
C ASN A 23 -6.38 7.64 10.43
N LEU A 24 -6.71 7.92 9.16
CA LEU A 24 -6.80 6.88 8.11
C LEU A 24 -5.45 6.18 7.92
N LEU A 25 -4.37 6.78 8.40
CA LEU A 25 -3.00 6.26 8.39
C LEU A 25 -2.56 5.71 9.75
N ARG A 26 -3.45 5.02 10.48
CA ARG A 26 -3.12 4.55 11.83
C ARG A 26 -1.93 3.60 11.83
N TYR A 27 -1.71 2.87 10.72
CA TYR A 27 -0.62 1.91 10.59
C TYR A 27 0.03 1.94 9.19
N GLY A 28 1.26 1.43 9.08
CA GLY A 28 2.05 1.45 7.86
C GLY A 28 1.39 0.74 6.66
N TRP A 29 0.55 -0.26 6.90
CA TRP A 29 -0.22 -0.93 5.84
C TRP A 29 -1.38 -0.09 5.31
N ASP A 30 -1.97 0.81 6.11
CA ASP A 30 -2.99 1.76 5.63
C ASP A 30 -2.33 2.82 4.73
N ALA A 31 -1.12 3.28 5.10
CA ALA A 31 -0.33 4.17 4.26
C ALA A 31 0.06 3.53 2.93
N TRP A 32 0.42 2.24 2.97
CA TRP A 32 0.74 1.49 1.76
C TRP A 32 -0.46 1.37 0.82
N GLU A 33 -1.66 1.07 1.33
CA GLU A 33 -2.88 0.99 0.50
C GLU A 33 -3.14 2.29 -0.25
N LEU A 34 -3.13 3.43 0.45
CA LEU A 34 -3.35 4.73 -0.16
C LEU A 34 -2.30 5.06 -1.23
N TYR A 35 -1.04 4.71 -0.96
CA TYR A 35 0.04 4.91 -1.92
C TYR A 35 -0.09 3.98 -3.14
N ALA A 36 -0.44 2.71 -2.93
CA ALA A 36 -0.67 1.75 -4.01
C ALA A 36 -1.82 2.20 -4.92
N LEU A 37 -2.93 2.68 -4.34
CA LEU A 37 -4.05 3.28 -5.09
C LEU A 37 -3.59 4.49 -5.90
N HIS A 38 -2.77 5.37 -5.30
CA HIS A 38 -2.22 6.54 -5.99
C HIS A 38 -1.32 6.14 -7.17
N GLU A 39 -0.53 5.08 -7.00
CA GLU A 39 0.35 4.51 -8.02
C GLU A 39 -0.37 3.73 -9.13
N GLY A 40 -1.69 3.57 -9.03
CA GLY A 40 -2.54 2.93 -10.03
C GLY A 40 -2.75 1.42 -9.85
N VAL A 41 -2.47 0.88 -8.66
CA VAL A 41 -2.89 -0.49 -8.31
C VAL A 41 -4.41 -0.52 -8.18
N SER A 42 -5.06 -1.61 -8.63
CA SER A 42 -6.52 -1.73 -8.52
C SER A 42 -6.97 -1.72 -7.06
N PRO A 43 -8.19 -1.25 -6.76
CA PRO A 43 -8.70 -1.20 -5.39
C PRO A 43 -8.71 -2.56 -4.68
N GLU A 44 -9.11 -3.63 -5.37
CA GLU A 44 -9.11 -4.97 -4.79
C GLU A 44 -7.70 -5.42 -4.41
N LEU A 45 -6.73 -5.20 -5.30
CA LEU A 45 -5.36 -5.63 -5.09
C LEU A 45 -4.64 -4.78 -4.03
N ALA A 46 -4.93 -3.48 -3.96
CA ALA A 46 -4.43 -2.60 -2.90
C ALA A 46 -4.98 -3.02 -1.51
N SER A 47 -6.27 -3.37 -1.41
CA SER A 47 -6.85 -3.91 -0.17
C SER A 47 -6.26 -5.26 0.22
N LEU A 48 -5.98 -6.12 -0.77
CA LEU A 48 -5.35 -7.43 -0.55
C LEU A 48 -3.92 -7.29 -0.03
N GLY A 49 -3.08 -6.48 -0.68
CA GLY A 49 -1.69 -6.24 -0.26
C GLY A 49 -1.59 -5.57 1.12
N ARG A 50 -2.54 -4.68 1.45
CA ARG A 50 -2.68 -4.14 2.81
C ARG A 50 -2.90 -5.24 3.84
N SER A 51 -3.80 -6.17 3.54
CA SER A 51 -4.09 -7.31 4.42
C SER A 51 -2.86 -8.19 4.60
N VAL A 52 -2.12 -8.48 3.52
CA VAL A 52 -0.84 -9.21 3.60
C VAL A 52 0.17 -8.50 4.50
N MET A 53 0.36 -7.18 4.34
CA MET A 53 1.30 -6.44 5.19
C MET A 53 0.91 -6.46 6.67
N ARG A 54 -0.40 -6.39 6.96
CA ARG A 54 -0.91 -6.48 8.32
C ARG A 54 -0.61 -7.85 8.92
N GLU A 55 -0.94 -8.94 8.24
CA GLU A 55 -0.71 -10.30 8.75
C GLU A 55 0.79 -10.63 8.83
N TRP A 56 1.60 -10.21 7.84
CA TRP A 56 3.05 -10.31 7.89
C TRP A 56 3.64 -9.69 9.16
N HIS A 57 3.13 -8.51 9.55
CA HIS A 57 3.53 -7.84 10.78
C HIS A 57 2.99 -8.54 12.03
N SER A 58 1.70 -8.88 12.06
CA SER A 58 1.04 -9.52 13.21
C SER A 58 1.68 -10.88 13.57
N HIS A 59 1.99 -11.69 12.55
CA HIS A 59 2.48 -13.05 12.71
C HIS A 59 3.99 -13.16 12.49
N SER A 60 4.70 -12.02 12.32
CA SER A 60 6.16 -11.96 12.18
C SER A 60 6.70 -12.91 11.10
N TRP A 61 6.16 -12.83 9.89
CA TRP A 61 6.50 -13.71 8.75
C TRP A 61 7.91 -13.44 8.18
N GLY A 62 8.95 -13.71 8.98
CA GLY A 62 10.34 -13.40 8.62
C GLY A 62 10.81 -14.06 7.32
N ARG A 63 10.32 -15.27 7.01
CA ARG A 63 10.65 -16.02 5.79
C ARG A 63 10.26 -15.31 4.49
N PHE A 64 9.27 -14.40 4.54
CA PHE A 64 8.78 -13.66 3.37
C PHE A 64 9.16 -12.19 3.37
N SER A 65 10.07 -11.74 4.25
CA SER A 65 10.48 -10.33 4.37
C SER A 65 11.07 -9.70 3.10
N GLY A 66 11.56 -10.50 2.16
CA GLY A 66 12.03 -10.05 0.84
C GLY A 66 10.94 -9.98 -0.23
N GLU A 67 9.77 -10.55 0.04
CA GLU A 67 8.63 -10.61 -0.88
C GLU A 67 7.52 -9.66 -0.45
N VAL A 68 7.22 -9.62 0.85
CA VAL A 68 6.13 -8.83 1.44
C VAL A 68 6.57 -8.16 2.75
N GLY A 69 5.83 -7.12 3.16
CA GLY A 69 6.12 -6.33 4.34
C GLY A 69 6.73 -4.98 4.01
N PHE A 70 7.11 -4.22 5.05
CA PHE A 70 7.47 -2.81 4.88
C PHE A 70 8.71 -2.58 4.00
N ASN A 71 9.71 -3.46 4.09
CA ASN A 71 10.92 -3.35 3.25
C ASN A 71 10.66 -3.73 1.79
N ALA A 72 9.61 -4.51 1.52
CA ALA A 72 9.21 -4.93 0.18
C ALA A 72 8.09 -4.04 -0.41
N ALA A 73 7.69 -2.96 0.28
CA ALA A 73 6.53 -2.15 -0.06
C ALA A 73 6.51 -1.65 -1.52
N GLU A 74 7.63 -1.14 -2.02
CA GLU A 74 7.75 -0.68 -3.41
C GLU A 74 7.73 -1.83 -4.41
N ILE A 75 8.35 -2.96 -4.06
CA ILE A 75 8.36 -4.17 -4.88
C ILE A 75 6.94 -4.74 -5.01
N MET A 76 6.17 -4.74 -3.92
CA MET A 76 4.78 -5.19 -3.92
C MET A 76 3.92 -4.35 -4.88
N ILE A 77 4.09 -3.02 -4.90
CA ILE A 77 3.38 -2.13 -5.83
C ILE A 77 3.79 -2.41 -7.27
N LYS A 78 5.10 -2.56 -7.51
CA LYS A 78 5.60 -2.88 -8.85
C LYS A 78 5.03 -4.22 -9.35
N GLN A 79 5.03 -5.26 -8.52
CA GLN A 79 4.48 -6.57 -8.89
C GLN A 79 2.98 -6.50 -9.18
N ALA A 80 2.22 -5.78 -8.35
CA ALA A 80 0.79 -5.58 -8.56
C ALA A 80 0.47 -4.87 -9.89
N LYS A 81 1.33 -3.95 -10.32
CA LYS A 81 1.19 -3.24 -11.60
C LYS A 81 1.63 -4.10 -12.79
N ASP A 82 2.76 -4.77 -12.67
CA ASP A 82 3.36 -5.53 -13.77
C ASP A 82 2.61 -6.85 -14.03
N ASN A 83 2.14 -7.52 -12.97
CA ASN A 83 1.49 -8.84 -13.04
C ASN A 83 0.39 -8.98 -11.97
N PRO A 84 -0.76 -8.29 -12.12
CA PRO A 84 -1.80 -8.23 -11.08
C PRO A 84 -2.35 -9.60 -10.68
N GLU A 85 -2.63 -10.49 -11.65
CA GLU A 85 -3.18 -11.82 -11.37
C GLU A 85 -2.21 -12.68 -10.53
N LYS A 86 -0.91 -12.61 -10.82
CA LYS A 86 0.10 -13.36 -10.05
C LYS A 86 0.28 -12.79 -8.65
N ALA A 87 0.23 -11.46 -8.52
CA ALA A 87 0.27 -10.82 -7.21
C ALA A 87 -0.95 -11.24 -6.38
N GLU A 88 -2.14 -11.24 -6.97
CA GLU A 88 -3.37 -11.68 -6.32
C GLU A 88 -3.31 -13.14 -5.85
N GLU A 89 -2.98 -14.07 -6.75
CA GLU A 89 -2.85 -15.50 -6.42
C GLU A 89 -1.87 -15.72 -5.26
N ARG A 90 -0.70 -15.07 -5.35
CA ARG A 90 0.35 -15.21 -4.34
C ARG A 90 -0.05 -14.63 -3.00
N TRP A 91 -0.67 -13.47 -2.99
CA TRP A 91 -1.13 -12.80 -1.77
C TRP A 91 -2.31 -13.52 -1.12
N ALA A 92 -3.22 -14.08 -1.92
CA ALA A 92 -4.29 -14.94 -1.43
C ALA A 92 -3.74 -16.21 -0.76
N PHE A 93 -2.73 -16.85 -1.35
CA PHE A 93 -2.04 -17.99 -0.74
C PHE A 93 -1.34 -17.61 0.59
N LEU A 94 -0.69 -16.44 0.65
CA LEU A 94 -0.06 -15.99 1.89
C LEU A 94 -1.09 -15.78 3.01
N LEU A 95 -2.26 -15.24 2.66
CA LEU A 95 -3.37 -15.02 3.61
C LEU A 95 -4.17 -16.28 3.95
N SER A 96 -4.06 -17.38 3.17
CA SER A 96 -4.73 -18.64 3.52
C SER A 96 -4.11 -19.31 4.74
N GLU A 97 -2.89 -18.89 5.12
CA GLU A 97 -2.14 -19.41 6.26
C GLU A 97 -1.80 -20.91 6.17
N GLU A 98 -2.14 -21.58 5.07
CA GLU A 98 -1.92 -23.02 4.86
C GLU A 98 -0.45 -23.40 4.95
N TRP A 99 0.44 -22.47 4.60
CA TRP A 99 1.89 -22.62 4.68
C TRP A 99 2.46 -22.49 6.09
N MET A 100 1.67 -22.06 7.09
CA MET A 100 2.12 -21.95 8.49
C MET A 100 2.04 -23.26 9.27
N VAL A 101 1.40 -24.29 8.71
CA VAL A 101 1.26 -25.61 9.32
C VAL A 101 2.34 -26.54 8.77
N GLU A 102 3.60 -26.34 9.19
CA GLU A 102 4.73 -27.27 8.96
C GLU A 102 5.43 -27.63 10.28
#